data_AF-A0A7R9GUF7-F1
#
_entry.id   AF-A0A7R9GUF7-F1
#
_cell.length_a   1.000
_cell.length_b   1.000
_cell.length_c   1.000
_cell.angle_alpha   90.00
_cell.angle_beta   90.00
_cell.angle_gamma   90.00
#
_symmetry.space_group_name_H-M   'P 1'
#
loop_
_entity.id
_entity.type
_entity.pdbx_description
1 polymer ?
#
loop_
_entity_poly.entity_id
_entity_poly.type
_entity_poly.pdbx_seq_one_letter_code
_entity_poly.pdbx_strand_id
1 'polypeptide(L)'
;MALETCLSMAINSGKHILEEPLTFTPSYGNFNNNIVGLLRLTTIRYDCVLLPVLSYSHVSFSLRTSETNYLNEAYSFYAAIRGRAYYSRAAKEDRSDLMVKKLRYYARFIVVCLLLKKMKLVRDLVMELDNQIADYTSTYEPDDQLEWSLVLEEIKSFIKADGVVSVLHADSNTIVLSHRLSPLTTPPVEKSPIMNLTLQEILIVGNCNDQVKFSELTMDMFRMLQTLEREPQEDFNHIYDSSPAPGRLPIDKGYAMPGSKASYPLVSACQENGDRPLKRENPHKYLLYKPTLSQVLVFLASGFKELPPAGALLLYLSADGCFSPVKHPEDNQQHNGSLFTLFLHSPLTAFCFICNILNVPIHHWERCQSYIDRFVTEASRLFTRCRIDSAYLQFFGDDFLRLLLLRYIFCDVVLHLHRSFKGRQFRPRCQPALPDGDLLDHPALQHLVLDLASHLEVRGHFMDSNEMD
;
A
#
# COMPACT_ATOMS: atom_id res chain seq x y z
N MET A 1 -10.38 5.31 -24.25
CA MET A 1 -10.18 5.38 -25.71
C MET A 1 -8.84 4.82 -26.20
N ALA A 2 -7.66 5.37 -25.91
CA ALA A 2 -6.40 4.78 -26.44
C ALA A 2 -6.07 3.36 -25.91
N LEU A 3 -6.42 3.05 -24.66
CA LEU A 3 -6.22 1.70 -24.07
C LEU A 3 -7.21 0.65 -24.61
N GLU A 4 -8.45 1.08 -24.91
CA GLU A 4 -9.48 0.22 -25.53
C GLU A 4 -9.14 -0.14 -26.98
N THR A 5 -8.53 0.79 -27.73
CA THR A 5 -8.12 0.52 -29.11
C THR A 5 -6.96 -0.48 -29.18
N CYS A 6 -6.01 -0.44 -28.23
CA CYS A 6 -4.94 -1.43 -28.12
C CYS A 6 -5.45 -2.82 -27.70
N LEU A 7 -6.40 -2.91 -26.76
CA LEU A 7 -6.97 -4.19 -26.34
C LEU A 7 -7.89 -4.82 -27.40
N SER A 8 -8.66 -4.01 -28.13
CA SER A 8 -9.55 -4.50 -29.20
C SER A 8 -8.79 -5.02 -30.42
N MET A 9 -7.62 -4.45 -30.74
CA MET A 9 -6.75 -4.95 -31.80
C MET A 9 -6.06 -6.27 -31.42
N ALA A 10 -5.72 -6.48 -30.14
CA ALA A 10 -5.04 -7.69 -29.69
C ALA A 10 -5.97 -8.93 -29.64
N ILE A 11 -7.29 -8.74 -29.44
CA ILE A 11 -8.28 -9.83 -29.36
C ILE A 11 -8.68 -10.35 -30.75
N ASN A 12 -8.50 -9.55 -31.81
CA ASN A 12 -8.97 -9.89 -33.16
C ASN A 12 -7.90 -10.42 -34.12
N SER A 13 -6.65 -10.61 -33.68
CA SER A 13 -5.60 -11.16 -34.54
C SER A 13 -4.83 -12.30 -33.85
N GLY A 14 -5.49 -13.44 -33.71
CA GLY A 14 -4.79 -14.70 -33.50
C GLY A 14 -3.97 -15.06 -34.75
N LYS A 15 -2.65 -14.83 -34.72
CA LYS A 15 -1.65 -15.51 -35.57
C LYS A 15 -0.25 -15.35 -34.97
N HIS A 16 0.44 -16.49 -34.86
CA HIS A 16 1.84 -16.63 -34.46
C HIS A 16 2.79 -15.72 -35.26
N ILE A 17 3.75 -15.11 -34.57
CA ILE A 17 5.03 -14.69 -35.14
C ILE A 17 6.12 -15.12 -34.13
N LEU A 18 6.92 -16.10 -34.50
CA LEU A 18 8.33 -16.16 -34.11
C LEU A 18 9.13 -16.04 -35.42
N GLU A 19 10.04 -15.05 -35.46
CA GLU A 19 11.32 -14.90 -36.19
C GLU A 19 11.44 -15.64 -37.54
N GLU A 20 11.68 -15.07 -38.74
CA GLU A 20 12.47 -13.90 -39.21
C GLU A 20 12.04 -13.59 -40.71
N PRO A 21 12.68 -12.71 -41.53
CA PRO A 21 12.02 -11.62 -42.27
C PRO A 21 11.26 -11.94 -43.61
N LEU A 22 10.15 -11.19 -43.81
CA LEU A 22 9.46 -10.74 -45.06
C LEU A 22 8.68 -11.71 -46.02
N THR A 23 7.46 -11.27 -46.41
CA THR A 23 6.59 -11.57 -47.59
C THR A 23 5.55 -12.73 -47.58
N PHE A 24 4.56 -12.63 -48.49
CA PHE A 24 3.09 -12.90 -48.41
C PHE A 24 2.56 -14.34 -48.77
N THR A 25 1.52 -14.82 -48.04
CA THR A 25 0.34 -15.69 -48.42
C THR A 25 0.52 -17.17 -48.90
N PRO A 26 -0.54 -18.04 -49.00
CA PRO A 26 -1.14 -18.84 -47.89
C PRO A 26 -1.39 -20.35 -48.25
N SER A 27 -1.36 -21.30 -47.29
CA SER A 27 -2.08 -22.59 -47.45
C SER A 27 -2.22 -23.43 -46.17
N TYR A 28 -3.34 -24.17 -46.14
CA TYR A 28 -3.95 -24.98 -45.08
C TYR A 28 -3.17 -26.21 -44.59
N GLY A 29 -3.43 -26.62 -43.34
CA GLY A 29 -3.13 -27.97 -42.84
C GLY A 29 -3.47 -28.20 -41.36
N ASN A 30 -4.57 -28.93 -41.10
CA ASN A 30 -4.99 -29.46 -39.79
C ASN A 30 -3.94 -30.39 -39.16
N PHE A 31 -3.86 -30.47 -37.82
CA PHE A 31 -3.94 -31.75 -37.09
C PHE A 31 -4.13 -31.57 -35.56
N ASN A 32 -5.14 -32.26 -35.04
CA ASN A 32 -5.37 -32.58 -33.63
C ASN A 32 -4.23 -33.44 -33.05
N ASN A 33 -3.87 -33.25 -31.78
CA ASN A 33 -4.05 -34.26 -30.72
C ASN A 33 -3.52 -33.84 -29.35
N ASN A 34 -4.28 -34.28 -28.34
CA ASN A 34 -4.02 -34.19 -26.90
C ASN A 34 -2.60 -34.58 -26.49
N ILE A 35 -1.97 -33.74 -25.66
CA ILE A 35 -1.04 -34.20 -24.62
C ILE A 35 -1.49 -33.58 -23.29
N VAL A 36 -2.12 -34.44 -22.48
CA VAL A 36 -2.26 -34.27 -21.04
C VAL A 36 -0.84 -34.38 -20.47
N GLY A 37 -0.24 -33.23 -20.17
CA GLY A 37 1.09 -33.11 -19.59
C GLY A 37 1.01 -32.28 -18.32
N LEU A 38 0.88 -32.96 -17.19
CA LEU A 38 0.96 -32.44 -15.84
C LEU A 38 2.36 -31.84 -15.61
N LEU A 39 2.62 -30.60 -16.04
CA LEU A 39 3.86 -29.89 -15.70
C LEU A 39 3.69 -29.14 -14.38
N ARG A 40 4.22 -29.76 -13.31
CA ARG A 40 4.83 -29.05 -12.18
C ARG A 40 5.72 -27.94 -12.75
N LEU A 41 5.23 -26.71 -12.76
CA LEU A 41 6.04 -25.53 -13.07
C LEU A 41 6.90 -25.23 -11.85
N THR A 42 8.04 -25.90 -11.80
CA THR A 42 9.24 -25.47 -11.08
C THR A 42 9.50 -24.00 -11.40
N THR A 43 9.51 -23.20 -10.34
CA THR A 43 10.01 -21.83 -10.25
C THR A 43 11.28 -21.64 -11.08
N ILE A 44 11.17 -20.97 -12.23
CA ILE A 44 12.32 -20.56 -13.02
C ILE A 44 12.92 -19.33 -12.33
N ARG A 45 14.02 -19.57 -11.63
CA ARG A 45 14.97 -18.56 -11.13
C ARG A 45 15.70 -17.95 -12.32
N TYR A 46 15.79 -16.63 -12.34
CA TYR A 46 16.89 -15.91 -13.00
C TYR A 46 17.56 -15.00 -11.96
N ASP A 47 18.87 -14.92 -12.09
CA ASP A 47 19.84 -14.42 -11.13
C ASP A 47 19.58 -12.97 -10.69
N CYS A 48 19.28 -12.82 -9.40
CA CYS A 48 19.24 -11.54 -8.69
C CYS A 48 20.24 -11.65 -7.56
N VAL A 49 21.27 -10.81 -7.48
CA VAL A 49 22.35 -10.92 -6.49
C VAL A 49 21.90 -10.70 -5.03
N LEU A 50 20.63 -10.31 -4.77
CA LEU A 50 20.06 -10.30 -3.42
C LEU A 50 18.90 -11.29 -3.14
N LEU A 51 18.44 -12.06 -4.13
CA LEU A 51 17.24 -12.89 -4.02
C LEU A 51 17.36 -14.43 -4.15
N PRO A 52 18.49 -15.12 -4.44
CA PRO A 52 18.44 -16.57 -4.63
C PRO A 52 18.59 -17.35 -3.31
N VAL A 53 18.79 -16.66 -2.18
CA VAL A 53 18.96 -17.27 -0.84
C VAL A 53 17.71 -17.07 0.05
N LEU A 54 16.59 -16.64 -0.54
CA LEU A 54 15.32 -16.35 0.15
C LEU A 54 14.31 -17.52 0.11
N SER A 55 14.80 -18.76 0.15
CA SER A 55 13.97 -19.98 0.15
C SER A 55 13.86 -20.60 1.54
N TYR A 56 13.21 -19.89 2.47
CA TYR A 56 12.54 -20.52 3.62
C TYR A 56 11.16 -19.87 3.83
N SER A 57 10.19 -20.64 3.35
CA SER A 57 8.74 -20.55 3.14
C SER A 57 7.81 -19.68 4.01
N HIS A 58 8.25 -18.96 5.04
CA HIS A 58 7.35 -18.12 5.86
C HIS A 58 7.64 -16.62 5.81
N VAL A 59 8.92 -16.21 5.87
CA VAL A 59 9.28 -14.76 5.95
C VAL A 59 9.05 -14.02 4.63
N SER A 60 9.37 -14.65 3.50
CA SER A 60 9.09 -14.08 2.17
C SER A 60 7.59 -13.98 1.90
N PHE A 61 6.78 -14.87 2.48
CA PHE A 61 5.32 -14.78 2.44
C PHE A 61 4.83 -13.60 3.28
N SER A 62 5.30 -13.45 4.52
CA SER A 62 4.95 -12.34 5.42
C SER A 62 5.28 -10.95 4.84
N LEU A 63 6.43 -10.80 4.17
CA LEU A 63 6.82 -9.54 3.52
C LEU A 63 6.02 -9.27 2.25
N ARG A 64 5.58 -10.32 1.54
CA ARG A 64 4.81 -10.22 0.31
C ARG A 64 3.35 -9.87 0.56
N THR A 65 2.73 -10.45 1.59
CA THR A 65 1.34 -10.14 1.97
C THR A 65 1.23 -8.84 2.76
N SER A 66 2.31 -8.45 3.47
CA SER A 66 2.37 -7.24 4.31
C SER A 66 1.27 -7.16 5.37
N GLU A 67 0.62 -8.28 5.70
CA GLU A 67 -0.37 -8.31 6.75
C GLU A 67 0.28 -8.11 8.11
N THR A 68 -0.39 -7.31 8.93
CA THR A 68 0.13 -6.86 10.23
C THR A 68 0.45 -8.00 11.19
N ASN A 69 -0.34 -9.07 11.19
CA ASN A 69 -0.14 -10.21 12.08
C ASN A 69 1.17 -10.94 11.75
N TYR A 70 1.37 -11.27 10.48
CA TYR A 70 2.61 -11.91 10.01
C TYR A 70 3.83 -11.00 10.20
N LEU A 71 3.67 -9.68 10.05
CA LEU A 71 4.74 -8.73 10.36
C LEU A 71 5.10 -8.71 11.84
N ASN A 72 4.13 -8.82 12.75
CA ASN A 72 4.38 -8.90 14.19
C ASN A 72 5.06 -10.23 14.60
N GLU A 73 4.70 -11.34 13.96
CA GLU A 73 5.42 -12.62 14.13
C GLU A 73 6.87 -12.50 13.67
N ALA A 74 7.10 -11.96 12.46
CA ALA A 74 8.45 -11.72 11.94
C ALA A 74 9.24 -10.76 12.84
N TYR A 75 8.60 -9.71 13.36
CA TYR A 75 9.20 -8.80 14.32
C TYR A 75 9.66 -9.55 15.58
N SER A 76 8.80 -10.40 16.14
CA SER A 76 9.11 -11.17 17.35
C SER A 76 10.28 -12.12 17.12
N PHE A 77 10.32 -12.77 15.96
CA PHE A 77 11.44 -13.61 15.54
C PHE A 77 12.76 -12.83 15.47
N TYR A 78 12.78 -11.69 14.77
CA TYR A 78 13.99 -10.88 14.65
C TYR A 78 14.42 -10.24 15.98
N ALA A 79 13.46 -9.78 16.78
CA ALA A 79 13.72 -9.25 18.12
C ALA A 79 14.35 -10.31 19.02
N ALA A 80 13.92 -11.57 18.94
CA ALA A 80 14.52 -12.68 19.68
C ALA A 80 15.98 -12.96 19.25
N ILE A 81 16.29 -12.86 17.95
CA ILE A 81 17.67 -12.97 17.44
C ILE A 81 18.55 -11.87 18.04
N ARG A 82 18.06 -10.62 18.07
CA ARG A 82 18.77 -9.47 18.70
C ARG A 82 18.99 -9.70 20.18
N GLY A 83 17.92 -10.04 20.91
CA GLY A 83 17.95 -10.20 22.37
C GLY A 83 18.85 -11.33 22.85
N ARG A 84 19.04 -12.38 22.04
CA ARG A 84 19.95 -13.51 22.34
C ARG A 84 21.37 -13.31 21.81
N ALA A 85 21.66 -12.17 21.17
CA ALA A 85 22.96 -11.85 20.59
C ALA A 85 23.53 -12.98 19.70
N TYR A 86 22.69 -13.57 18.84
CA TYR A 86 23.02 -14.75 18.03
C TYR A 86 24.28 -14.58 17.18
N TYR A 87 24.54 -13.37 16.69
CA TYR A 87 25.70 -13.02 15.86
C TYR A 87 26.85 -12.36 16.63
N SER A 88 26.90 -12.48 17.96
CA SER A 88 27.96 -11.90 18.80
C SER A 88 29.36 -12.40 18.47
N ARG A 89 29.48 -13.61 17.91
CA ARG A 89 30.76 -14.21 17.50
C ARG A 89 31.08 -14.06 16.02
N ALA A 90 30.23 -13.38 15.24
CA ALA A 90 30.35 -13.35 13.78
C ALA A 90 31.68 -12.76 13.28
N ALA A 91 32.21 -11.73 13.94
CA ALA A 91 33.47 -11.07 13.57
C ALA A 91 34.73 -11.87 13.96
N LYS A 92 34.57 -13.01 14.65
CA LYS A 92 35.70 -13.86 15.08
C LYS A 92 35.98 -15.00 14.12
N GLU A 93 35.14 -15.17 13.10
CA GLU A 93 35.30 -16.22 12.10
C GLU A 93 36.22 -15.73 10.97
N ASP A 94 37.12 -16.59 10.50
CA ASP A 94 38.01 -16.27 9.37
C ASP A 94 37.23 -16.07 8.07
N ARG A 95 36.05 -16.71 7.95
CA ARG A 95 35.18 -16.59 6.78
C ARG A 95 34.09 -15.56 6.99
N SER A 96 33.91 -14.72 5.99
CA SER A 96 32.97 -13.60 6.00
C SER A 96 31.49 -14.02 5.87
N ASP A 97 31.23 -15.31 5.58
CA ASP A 97 29.91 -15.93 5.43
C ASP A 97 28.92 -15.59 6.57
N LEU A 98 29.40 -15.62 7.81
CA LEU A 98 28.56 -15.36 8.97
C LEU A 98 28.25 -13.86 9.13
N MET A 99 29.16 -12.99 8.70
CA MET A 99 28.95 -11.55 8.69
C MET A 99 27.92 -11.16 7.63
N VAL A 100 27.99 -11.72 6.42
CA VAL A 100 26.97 -11.50 5.39
C VAL A 100 25.58 -11.92 5.87
N LYS A 101 25.46 -13.05 6.60
CA LYS A 101 24.20 -13.46 7.23
C LYS A 101 23.70 -12.43 8.26
N LYS A 102 24.61 -11.86 9.05
CA LYS A 102 24.31 -10.80 10.03
C LYS A 102 23.81 -9.51 9.35
N LEU A 103 24.49 -9.04 8.30
CA LEU A 103 24.08 -7.87 7.53
C LEU A 103 22.68 -8.06 6.91
N ARG A 104 22.44 -9.21 6.29
CA ARG A 104 21.11 -9.56 5.74
C ARG A 104 20.04 -9.71 6.82
N TYR A 105 20.40 -10.07 8.05
CA TYR A 105 19.47 -10.07 9.18
C TYR A 105 19.06 -8.64 9.53
N TYR A 106 20.01 -7.72 9.66
CA TYR A 106 19.75 -6.31 9.95
C TYR A 106 18.85 -5.68 8.89
N ALA A 107 19.19 -5.83 7.60
CA ALA A 107 18.39 -5.31 6.50
C ALA A 107 16.94 -5.80 6.57
N ARG A 108 16.70 -7.09 6.81
CA ARG A 108 15.33 -7.64 6.93
C ARG A 108 14.60 -7.13 8.17
N PHE A 109 15.30 -7.03 9.31
CA PHE A 109 14.67 -6.53 10.52
C PHE A 109 14.27 -5.06 10.39
N ILE A 110 15.09 -4.26 9.70
CA ILE A 110 14.77 -2.87 9.36
C ILE A 110 13.50 -2.80 8.51
N VAL A 111 13.37 -3.61 7.44
CA VAL A 111 12.13 -3.65 6.62
C VAL A 111 10.90 -3.93 7.48
N VAL A 112 10.95 -4.96 8.34
CA VAL A 112 9.82 -5.31 9.21
C VAL A 112 9.48 -4.16 10.16
N CYS A 113 10.49 -3.50 10.74
CA CYS A 113 10.27 -2.36 11.62
C CYS A 113 9.71 -1.13 10.88
N LEU A 114 10.12 -0.90 9.63
CA LEU A 114 9.57 0.16 8.77
C LEU A 114 8.08 -0.10 8.48
N LEU A 115 7.73 -1.33 8.08
CA LEU A 115 6.34 -1.70 7.79
C LEU A 115 5.42 -1.63 9.03
N LEU A 116 5.96 -1.92 10.21
CA LEU A 116 5.29 -1.73 11.51
C LEU A 116 5.41 -0.31 12.07
N LYS A 117 6.02 0.64 11.33
CA LYS A 117 6.25 2.02 11.76
C LYS A 117 6.96 2.15 13.12
N LYS A 118 7.81 1.19 13.50
CA LYS A 118 8.65 1.23 14.73
C LYS A 118 9.90 2.11 14.53
N MET A 119 9.69 3.38 14.19
CA MET A 119 10.76 4.27 13.66
C MET A 119 11.92 4.51 14.64
N LYS A 120 11.68 4.50 15.95
CA LYS A 120 12.76 4.59 16.95
C LYS A 120 13.74 3.42 16.81
N LEU A 121 13.20 2.21 16.75
CA LEU A 121 13.97 0.99 16.57
C LEU A 121 14.63 0.94 15.18
N VAL A 122 13.97 1.43 14.13
CA VAL A 122 14.58 1.56 12.80
C VAL A 122 15.86 2.38 12.87
N ARG A 123 15.85 3.54 13.54
CA ARG A 123 17.05 4.38 13.70
C ARG A 123 18.18 3.65 14.43
N ASP A 124 17.85 2.96 15.53
CA ASP A 124 18.83 2.17 16.28
C ASP A 124 19.45 1.06 15.39
N LEU A 125 18.62 0.33 14.63
CA LEU A 125 19.07 -0.75 13.75
C LEU A 125 19.89 -0.25 12.57
N VAL A 126 19.60 0.94 12.03
CA VAL A 126 20.39 1.56 10.96
C VAL A 126 21.78 1.93 11.47
N MET A 127 21.88 2.51 12.67
CA MET A 127 23.18 2.79 13.29
C MET A 127 23.97 1.51 13.57
N GLU A 128 23.30 0.45 14.04
CA GLU A 128 23.95 -0.86 14.21
C GLU A 128 24.42 -1.45 12.88
N LEU A 129 23.60 -1.38 11.82
CA LEU A 129 23.96 -1.87 10.49
C LEU A 129 25.18 -1.12 9.93
N ASP A 130 25.23 0.21 10.08
CA ASP A 130 26.38 1.03 9.68
C ASP A 130 27.68 0.52 10.31
N ASN A 131 27.67 0.33 11.64
CA ASN A 131 28.81 -0.26 12.36
C ASN A 131 29.15 -1.67 11.86
N GLN A 132 28.16 -2.51 11.57
CA GLN A 132 28.42 -3.85 11.05
C GLN A 132 29.00 -3.86 9.64
N ILE A 133 28.62 -2.91 8.78
CA ILE A 133 29.20 -2.75 7.44
C ILE A 133 30.65 -2.28 7.56
N ALA A 134 30.94 -1.35 8.48
CA ALA A 134 32.31 -0.92 8.75
C ALA A 134 33.20 -2.09 9.22
N ASP A 135 32.74 -2.86 10.21
CA ASP A 135 33.45 -4.06 10.71
C ASP A 135 33.68 -5.09 9.60
N TYR A 136 32.65 -5.34 8.76
CA TYR A 136 32.73 -6.26 7.63
C TYR A 136 33.79 -5.82 6.61
N THR A 137 33.79 -4.54 6.28
CA THR A 137 34.69 -3.95 5.29
C THR A 137 36.14 -3.96 5.77
N SER A 138 36.38 -3.53 7.02
CA SER A 138 37.73 -3.46 7.57
C SER A 138 38.37 -4.82 7.84
N THR A 139 37.55 -5.85 8.08
CA THR A 139 38.04 -7.19 8.45
C THR A 139 38.31 -8.07 7.24
N TYR A 140 37.45 -7.98 6.21
CA TYR A 140 37.45 -8.94 5.10
C TYR A 140 37.76 -8.34 3.73
N GLU A 141 37.81 -7.01 3.59
CA GLU A 141 38.02 -6.30 2.32
C GLU A 141 37.21 -6.89 1.14
N PRO A 142 35.88 -7.02 1.29
CA PRO A 142 35.08 -7.79 0.35
C PRO A 142 34.76 -6.99 -0.92
N ASP A 143 34.60 -7.69 -2.05
CA ASP A 143 34.26 -7.07 -3.34
C ASP A 143 32.87 -6.38 -3.32
N ASP A 144 31.96 -6.82 -2.46
CA ASP A 144 30.58 -6.32 -2.33
C ASP A 144 30.43 -5.13 -1.35
N GLN A 145 31.52 -4.56 -0.83
CA GLN A 145 31.49 -3.43 0.12
C GLN A 145 30.66 -2.22 -0.39
N LEU A 146 30.72 -1.96 -1.70
CA LEU A 146 29.99 -0.85 -2.31
C LEU A 146 28.49 -1.14 -2.34
N GLU A 147 28.09 -2.40 -2.58
CA GLU A 147 26.68 -2.82 -2.57
C GLU A 147 26.07 -2.61 -1.18
N TRP A 148 26.78 -3.00 -0.11
CA TRP A 148 26.31 -2.80 1.26
C TRP A 148 26.23 -1.32 1.65
N SER A 149 27.18 -0.51 1.18
CA SER A 149 27.15 0.94 1.36
C SER A 149 25.93 1.56 0.66
N LEU A 150 25.64 1.11 -0.57
CA LEU A 150 24.44 1.53 -1.30
C LEU A 150 23.15 1.13 -0.57
N VAL A 151 23.07 -0.09 -0.03
CA VAL A 151 21.92 -0.54 0.77
C VAL A 151 21.69 0.38 1.98
N LEU A 152 22.74 0.76 2.69
CA LEU A 152 22.64 1.67 3.83
C LEU A 152 22.14 3.06 3.43
N GLU A 153 22.68 3.61 2.33
CA GLU A 153 22.26 4.92 1.81
C GLU A 153 20.82 4.90 1.25
N GLU A 154 20.39 3.80 0.64
CA GLU A 154 18.98 3.58 0.27
C GLU A 154 18.08 3.67 1.50
N ILE A 155 18.42 2.98 2.59
CA ILE A 155 17.63 3.01 3.83
C ILE A 155 17.57 4.42 4.42
N LYS A 156 18.71 5.12 4.50
CA LYS A 156 18.78 6.50 5.02
C LYS A 156 17.94 7.45 4.18
N SER A 157 18.04 7.33 2.85
CA SER A 157 17.25 8.12 1.89
C SER A 157 15.76 7.82 2.01
N PHE A 158 15.39 6.55 2.19
CA PHE A 158 14.01 6.11 2.41
C PHE A 158 13.39 6.71 3.66
N ILE A 159 14.10 6.65 4.80
CA ILE A 159 13.64 7.24 6.07
C ILE A 159 13.46 8.76 5.94
N LYS A 160 14.40 9.44 5.25
CA LYS A 160 14.32 10.88 4.99
C LYS A 160 13.11 11.23 4.13
N ALA A 161 12.83 10.45 3.09
CA ALA A 161 11.70 10.67 2.18
C ALA A 161 10.33 10.31 2.79
N ASP A 162 10.27 9.43 3.79
CA ASP A 162 9.04 9.20 4.58
C ASP A 162 8.71 10.42 5.47
N GLY A 163 9.74 11.08 6.01
CA GLY A 163 9.64 12.23 6.92
C GLY A 163 9.43 13.60 6.26
N VAL A 164 8.74 13.69 5.11
CA VAL A 164 8.52 14.96 4.38
C VAL A 164 7.82 16.04 5.21
N VAL A 165 6.98 15.62 6.16
CA VAL A 165 6.39 16.49 7.19
C VAL A 165 6.51 15.78 8.53
N SER A 166 7.12 16.44 9.50
CA SER A 166 7.32 15.90 10.84
C SER A 166 6.28 16.46 11.81
N VAL A 167 5.57 15.58 12.50
CA VAL A 167 4.71 15.97 13.62
C VAL A 167 5.50 15.92 14.90
N LEU A 168 5.51 17.02 15.65
CA LEU A 168 6.37 17.20 16.81
C LEU A 168 5.54 17.23 18.10
N HIS A 169 5.98 16.47 19.10
CA HIS A 169 5.48 16.61 20.46
C HIS A 169 6.09 17.85 21.14
N ALA A 170 5.57 18.24 22.31
CA ALA A 170 6.01 19.45 23.03
C ALA A 170 7.51 19.44 23.41
N ASP A 171 8.10 18.26 23.53
CA ASP A 171 9.52 18.02 23.79
C ASP A 171 10.36 17.92 22.50
N SER A 172 9.80 18.31 21.35
CA SER A 172 10.42 18.23 20.01
C SER A 172 10.68 16.80 19.51
N ASN A 173 10.12 15.77 20.16
CA ASN A 173 10.18 14.41 19.65
C ASN A 173 9.22 14.22 18.47
N THR A 174 9.69 13.57 17.41
CA THR A 174 8.86 13.23 16.25
C THR A 174 7.84 12.14 16.62
N ILE A 175 6.56 12.41 16.39
CA ILE A 175 5.46 11.46 16.57
C ILE A 175 5.31 10.63 15.30
N VAL A 176 5.12 9.33 15.48
CA VAL A 176 4.83 8.42 14.38
C VAL A 176 3.32 8.32 14.21
N LEU A 177 2.83 8.78 13.06
CA LEU A 177 1.41 8.69 12.72
C LEU A 177 1.08 7.33 12.10
N SER A 178 -0.09 6.80 12.47
CA SER A 178 -0.73 5.69 11.78
C SER A 178 -1.58 6.23 10.62
N HIS A 179 -1.46 5.61 9.46
CA HIS A 179 -2.31 5.88 8.28
C HIS A 179 -3.16 4.67 7.90
N ARG A 180 -3.22 3.70 8.80
CA ARG A 180 -3.98 2.47 8.67
C ARG A 180 -5.46 2.74 8.88
N LEU A 181 -6.28 1.93 8.26
CA LEU A 181 -7.72 2.07 8.29
C LEU A 181 -8.24 1.78 9.70
N SER A 182 -8.98 2.74 10.26
CA SER A 182 -9.67 2.59 11.54
C SER A 182 -11.12 3.10 11.43
N PRO A 183 -12.03 2.69 12.32
CA PRO A 183 -13.40 3.19 12.31
C PRO A 183 -13.49 4.72 12.48
N LEU A 184 -12.47 5.35 13.07
CA LEU A 184 -12.42 6.80 13.29
C LEU A 184 -12.01 7.58 12.04
N THR A 185 -11.26 6.96 11.13
CA THR A 185 -10.70 7.62 9.93
C THR A 185 -11.57 7.45 8.68
N THR A 186 -12.64 6.66 8.77
CA THR A 186 -13.58 6.42 7.65
C THR A 186 -14.98 6.83 8.08
N PRO A 187 -15.61 7.82 7.42
CA PRO A 187 -16.95 8.23 7.78
C PRO A 187 -17.91 7.05 7.57
N PRO A 188 -18.93 6.85 8.43
CA PRO A 188 -19.94 5.82 8.19
C PRO A 188 -20.75 6.13 6.92
N VAL A 189 -21.29 5.10 6.28
CA VAL A 189 -22.22 5.23 5.14
C VAL A 189 -23.36 4.25 5.34
N GLU A 190 -24.56 4.73 5.05
CA GLU A 190 -25.74 3.89 5.01
C GLU A 190 -25.68 3.03 3.74
N LYS A 191 -25.59 1.70 3.92
CA LYS A 191 -25.38 0.79 2.79
C LYS A 191 -26.66 0.61 1.98
N SER A 192 -26.60 0.98 0.71
CA SER A 192 -27.62 0.66 -0.28
C SER A 192 -27.35 -0.72 -0.89
N PRO A 193 -28.37 -1.47 -1.37
CA PRO A 193 -28.18 -2.75 -2.06
C PRO A 193 -27.23 -2.70 -3.26
N ILE A 194 -27.03 -1.53 -3.85
CA ILE A 194 -26.07 -1.33 -4.94
C ILE A 194 -24.62 -1.39 -4.46
N MET A 195 -24.35 -1.12 -3.18
CA MET A 195 -23.03 -1.07 -2.55
C MET A 195 -22.58 -2.46 -2.11
N ASN A 196 -22.44 -3.36 -3.08
CA ASN A 196 -22.25 -4.78 -2.83
C ASN A 196 -20.82 -5.29 -3.09
N LEU A 197 -19.89 -4.47 -3.60
CA LEU A 197 -18.52 -4.89 -3.82
C LEU A 197 -17.64 -4.62 -2.60
N THR A 198 -16.73 -5.56 -2.32
CA THR A 198 -15.75 -5.47 -1.22
C THR A 198 -14.35 -5.69 -1.76
N LEU A 199 -13.38 -4.91 -1.30
CA LEU A 199 -12.00 -5.07 -1.74
C LEU A 199 -11.42 -6.38 -1.18
N GLN A 200 -10.89 -7.24 -2.05
CA GLN A 200 -10.35 -8.55 -1.66
C GLN A 200 -8.91 -8.72 -2.13
N GLU A 201 -8.61 -8.31 -3.35
CA GLU A 201 -7.27 -8.46 -3.95
C GLU A 201 -6.70 -7.10 -4.35
N ILE A 202 -5.39 -6.94 -4.20
CA ILE A 202 -4.68 -5.73 -4.57
C ILE A 202 -3.40 -6.08 -5.29
N LEU A 203 -3.16 -5.48 -6.45
CA LEU A 203 -1.89 -5.52 -7.15
C LEU A 203 -1.26 -4.12 -7.10
N ILE A 204 -0.14 -3.98 -6.38
CA ILE A 204 0.62 -2.73 -6.25
C ILE A 204 1.89 -2.85 -7.10
N VAL A 205 1.99 -2.02 -8.12
CA VAL A 205 3.10 -1.98 -9.06
C VAL A 205 3.90 -0.68 -8.89
N GLY A 206 5.19 -0.80 -8.62
CA GLY A 206 6.14 0.31 -8.62
C GLY A 206 7.06 0.25 -9.83
N ASN A 207 6.97 1.23 -10.73
CA ASN A 207 7.67 1.27 -12.00
C ASN A 207 8.25 2.67 -12.33
N CYS A 208 8.37 3.56 -11.35
CA CYS A 208 9.10 4.82 -11.50
C CYS A 208 10.61 4.58 -11.43
N ASN A 209 11.39 5.26 -12.28
CA ASN A 209 12.82 5.00 -12.40
C ASN A 209 13.64 5.55 -11.24
N ASP A 210 13.40 6.82 -10.88
CA ASP A 210 14.24 7.57 -9.94
C ASP A 210 13.57 7.78 -8.57
N GLN A 211 12.54 7.00 -8.26
CA GLN A 211 11.85 7.06 -6.97
C GLN A 211 12.68 6.39 -5.87
N VAL A 212 12.78 7.04 -4.71
CA VAL A 212 13.38 6.48 -3.49
C VAL A 212 12.75 5.13 -3.19
N LYS A 213 13.63 4.18 -2.92
CA LYS A 213 13.27 2.81 -2.59
C LYS A 213 14.24 2.26 -1.56
N PHE A 214 13.81 1.18 -0.93
CA PHE A 214 14.69 0.32 -0.17
C PHE A 214 14.53 -1.10 -0.71
N SER A 215 15.60 -1.64 -1.31
CA SER A 215 15.56 -2.90 -2.07
C SER A 215 14.60 -2.79 -3.27
N GLU A 216 13.39 -3.34 -3.16
CA GLU A 216 12.35 -3.34 -4.19
C GLU A 216 11.07 -2.62 -3.75
N LEU A 217 11.06 -2.09 -2.53
CA LEU A 217 9.91 -1.37 -1.99
C LEU A 217 10.09 0.12 -2.25
N THR A 218 9.34 0.67 -3.20
CA THR A 218 9.37 2.11 -3.48
C THR A 218 8.54 2.90 -2.46
N MET A 219 8.80 4.21 -2.34
CA MET A 219 8.06 5.08 -1.43
C MET A 219 6.54 5.03 -1.66
N ASP A 220 6.10 5.00 -2.92
CA ASP A 220 4.68 4.90 -3.25
C ASP A 220 4.07 3.55 -2.86
N MET A 221 4.79 2.45 -3.12
CA MET A 221 4.35 1.12 -2.70
C MET A 221 4.19 1.06 -1.18
N PHE A 222 5.16 1.61 -0.45
CA PHE A 222 5.10 1.68 1.01
C PHE A 222 3.91 2.49 1.52
N ARG A 223 3.67 3.68 0.95
CA ARG A 223 2.51 4.52 1.30
C ARG A 223 1.19 3.80 1.07
N MET A 224 1.03 3.16 -0.09
CA MET A 224 -0.18 2.39 -0.42
C MET A 224 -0.35 1.16 0.48
N LEU A 225 0.74 0.46 0.82
CA LEU A 225 0.71 -0.64 1.78
C LEU A 225 0.16 -0.21 3.14
N GLN A 226 0.61 0.94 3.67
CA GLN A 226 0.12 1.46 4.94
C GLN A 226 -1.35 1.87 4.88
N THR A 227 -1.80 2.44 3.75
CA THR A 227 -3.19 2.88 3.54
C THR A 227 -4.17 1.72 3.39
N LEU A 228 -3.73 0.60 2.82
CA LEU A 228 -4.55 -0.56 2.50
C LEU A 228 -4.48 -1.65 3.58
N GLU A 229 -4.27 -1.23 4.82
CA GLU A 229 -4.12 -2.11 5.98
C GLU A 229 -4.94 -1.57 7.15
N ARG A 230 -5.72 -2.42 7.82
CA ARG A 230 -6.48 -2.08 9.04
C ARG A 230 -5.54 -1.97 10.24
N GLU A 231 -5.94 -1.15 11.22
CA GLU A 231 -5.27 -1.18 12.52
C GLU A 231 -5.47 -2.55 13.19
N PRO A 232 -4.41 -3.12 13.80
CA PRO A 232 -4.52 -4.38 14.51
C PRO A 232 -5.49 -4.22 15.70
N GLN A 233 -6.51 -5.07 15.77
CA GLN A 233 -7.43 -5.13 16.90
C GLN A 233 -6.70 -5.76 18.10
N GLU A 234 -6.67 -5.07 19.25
CA GLU A 234 -5.94 -5.48 20.46
C GLU A 234 -6.32 -6.88 20.96
N ASP A 235 -7.54 -7.37 20.64
CA ASP A 235 -8.07 -8.67 21.05
C ASP A 235 -7.26 -9.89 20.56
N PHE A 236 -6.38 -9.73 19.57
CA PHE A 236 -5.54 -10.83 19.06
C PHE A 236 -4.35 -11.19 19.96
N ASN A 237 -3.94 -10.29 20.86
CA ASN A 237 -2.77 -10.50 21.72
C ASN A 237 -3.01 -11.56 22.82
N HIS A 238 -4.27 -11.92 23.14
CA HIS A 238 -4.57 -12.86 24.21
C HIS A 238 -4.71 -14.33 23.77
N ILE A 239 -4.73 -14.62 22.46
CA ILE A 239 -4.89 -16.00 21.97
C ILE A 239 -3.54 -16.72 21.88
N TYR A 240 -2.44 -16.00 21.63
CA TYR A 240 -1.12 -16.57 21.40
C TYR A 240 -0.13 -16.37 22.56
N ASP A 241 -0.49 -15.62 23.61
CA ASP A 241 0.31 -15.50 24.84
C ASP A 241 0.23 -16.75 25.75
N SER A 242 -0.57 -17.75 25.35
CA SER A 242 -0.53 -19.08 25.94
C SER A 242 0.58 -19.90 25.30
N SER A 243 1.82 -19.75 25.79
CA SER A 243 2.87 -20.75 25.58
C SER A 243 2.32 -22.15 25.93
N PRO A 244 2.65 -23.22 25.18
CA PRO A 244 2.28 -24.57 25.55
C PRO A 244 3.16 -25.00 26.74
N ALA A 245 2.80 -24.53 27.93
CA ALA A 245 3.32 -25.10 29.16
C ALA A 245 2.78 -26.53 29.28
N PRO A 246 3.64 -27.55 29.42
CA PRO A 246 3.19 -28.91 29.62
C PRO A 246 2.49 -28.99 30.99
N GLY A 247 1.16 -29.11 31.01
CA GLY A 247 0.42 -29.32 32.25
C GLY A 247 -0.99 -28.73 32.37
N ARG A 248 -1.50 -27.97 31.39
CA ARG A 248 -2.93 -27.60 31.37
C ARG A 248 -3.69 -28.40 30.32
N LEU A 249 -4.55 -29.29 30.79
CA LEU A 249 -5.58 -29.93 29.96
C LEU A 249 -6.54 -28.86 29.42
N PRO A 250 -7.02 -28.97 28.16
CA PRO A 250 -8.04 -28.07 27.63
C PRO A 250 -9.29 -28.13 28.50
N ILE A 251 -9.86 -26.96 28.80
CA ILE A 251 -11.15 -26.86 29.50
C ILE A 251 -12.20 -27.61 28.67
N ASP A 252 -12.70 -28.67 29.27
CA ASP A 252 -13.68 -29.59 28.74
C ASP A 252 -14.97 -28.88 28.36
N LYS A 253 -15.49 -29.22 27.18
CA LYS A 253 -16.90 -29.08 26.86
C LYS A 253 -17.66 -30.08 27.73
N GLY A 254 -18.63 -29.63 28.52
CA GLY A 254 -19.60 -30.52 29.17
C GLY A 254 -21.00 -29.90 29.19
N TYR A 255 -21.93 -30.43 28.37
CA TYR A 255 -23.03 -31.37 28.70
C TYR A 255 -24.29 -30.62 29.19
N ALA A 256 -25.53 -30.88 28.77
CA ALA A 256 -26.18 -31.73 27.78
C ALA A 256 -27.70 -31.34 27.77
N MET A 257 -28.46 -31.68 26.73
CA MET A 257 -29.71 -32.45 26.84
C MET A 257 -30.19 -32.93 25.44
N PRO A 258 -30.82 -34.12 25.32
CA PRO A 258 -31.14 -34.75 24.04
C PRO A 258 -32.64 -34.64 23.67
N GLY A 259 -32.94 -34.46 22.38
CA GLY A 259 -34.25 -34.82 21.83
C GLY A 259 -34.71 -34.00 20.64
N SER A 260 -35.10 -34.73 19.58
CA SER A 260 -36.02 -34.35 18.48
C SER A 260 -35.40 -34.14 17.09
N LYS A 261 -36.17 -34.60 16.11
CA LYS A 261 -35.79 -35.10 14.77
C LYS A 261 -35.87 -34.04 13.66
N ALA A 262 -35.10 -34.31 12.59
CA ALA A 262 -35.42 -34.14 11.16
C ALA A 262 -35.16 -32.79 10.41
N SER A 263 -34.56 -32.97 9.21
CA SER A 263 -34.88 -32.36 7.90
C SER A 263 -34.46 -30.92 7.55
N TYR A 264 -33.92 -30.78 6.32
CA TYR A 264 -33.46 -29.59 5.58
C TYR A 264 -34.59 -28.56 5.20
N PRO A 265 -34.34 -27.53 4.35
CA PRO A 265 -33.71 -26.22 4.59
C PRO A 265 -34.64 -25.03 4.22
N LEU A 266 -34.52 -23.83 4.82
CA LEU A 266 -35.02 -22.60 4.17
C LEU A 266 -34.42 -21.30 4.71
N VAL A 267 -34.14 -20.43 3.74
CA VAL A 267 -33.87 -19.00 3.82
C VAL A 267 -34.94 -18.26 4.65
N SER A 268 -34.53 -17.42 5.59
CA SER A 268 -35.16 -16.12 5.84
C SER A 268 -34.30 -15.23 6.72
N ALA A 269 -34.16 -14.00 6.25
CA ALA A 269 -33.58 -12.88 6.95
C ALA A 269 -34.49 -12.45 8.12
N CYS A 270 -33.91 -12.29 9.30
CA CYS A 270 -34.20 -11.19 10.21
C CYS A 270 -33.15 -11.18 11.33
N GLN A 271 -32.55 -10.01 11.53
CA GLN A 271 -31.69 -9.69 12.67
C GLN A 271 -32.41 -9.94 13.98
N GLU A 272 -31.73 -10.58 14.92
CA GLU A 272 -31.71 -10.13 16.31
C GLU A 272 -30.55 -10.79 17.08
N ASN A 273 -29.79 -9.92 17.76
CA ASN A 273 -28.96 -10.19 18.94
C ASN A 273 -27.61 -10.92 18.76
N GLY A 274 -26.55 -10.12 18.88
CA GLY A 274 -25.19 -10.60 19.18
C GLY A 274 -24.20 -10.50 18.03
N ASP A 275 -24.19 -9.39 17.29
CA ASP A 275 -23.17 -9.10 16.29
C ASP A 275 -21.79 -9.00 16.98
N ARG A 276 -21.05 -10.12 17.01
CA ARG A 276 -19.62 -9.98 16.73
C ARG A 276 -19.57 -9.44 15.31
N PRO A 277 -19.06 -8.22 15.05
CA PRO A 277 -18.90 -7.78 13.68
C PRO A 277 -18.11 -8.87 12.97
N LEU A 278 -18.64 -9.42 11.87
CA LEU A 278 -17.87 -10.31 11.00
C LEU A 278 -16.54 -9.59 10.76
N LYS A 279 -15.46 -10.11 11.36
CA LYS A 279 -14.17 -9.45 11.37
C LYS A 279 -13.75 -9.28 9.91
N ARG A 280 -13.75 -8.04 9.43
CA ARG A 280 -13.36 -7.75 8.05
C ARG A 280 -11.85 -7.94 7.94
N GLU A 281 -11.45 -8.98 7.23
CA GLU A 281 -10.05 -9.28 6.95
C GLU A 281 -9.43 -8.19 6.07
N ASN A 282 -8.10 -8.09 6.09
CA ASN A 282 -7.38 -7.21 5.17
C ASN A 282 -7.42 -7.83 3.77
N PRO A 283 -7.47 -7.01 2.71
CA PRO A 283 -7.34 -7.52 1.36
C PRO A 283 -5.92 -8.07 1.15
N HIS A 284 -5.83 -9.14 0.38
CA HIS A 284 -4.59 -9.76 -0.02
C HIS A 284 -3.84 -8.85 -1.03
N LYS A 285 -2.51 -8.85 -0.97
CA LYS A 285 -1.67 -7.89 -1.67
C LYS A 285 -0.55 -8.59 -2.45
N TYR A 286 -0.42 -8.22 -3.72
CA TYR A 286 0.72 -8.55 -4.56
C TYR A 286 1.57 -7.30 -4.78
N LEU A 287 2.86 -7.40 -4.49
CA LEU A 287 3.83 -6.32 -4.71
C LEU A 287 4.71 -6.68 -5.90
N LEU A 288 4.76 -5.81 -6.91
CA LEU A 288 5.61 -5.98 -8.08
C LEU A 288 6.47 -4.73 -8.31
N TYR A 289 7.78 -4.88 -8.26
CA TYR A 289 8.73 -3.83 -8.61
C TYR A 289 9.26 -4.05 -10.03
N LYS A 290 9.12 -3.02 -10.88
CA LYS A 290 9.49 -3.04 -12.31
C LYS A 290 9.11 -4.36 -13.03
N PRO A 291 7.84 -4.82 -12.93
CA PRO A 291 7.46 -6.07 -13.54
C PRO A 291 7.43 -5.98 -15.07
N THR A 292 7.66 -7.12 -15.73
CA THR A 292 7.30 -7.27 -17.14
C THR A 292 5.79 -7.32 -17.30
N LEU A 293 5.29 -7.00 -18.50
CA LEU A 293 3.86 -7.12 -18.81
C LEU A 293 3.31 -8.53 -18.51
N SER A 294 4.07 -9.56 -18.86
CA SER A 294 3.70 -10.95 -18.58
C SER A 294 3.53 -11.22 -17.09
N GLN A 295 4.41 -10.67 -16.24
CA GLN A 295 4.27 -10.80 -14.79
C GLN A 295 2.99 -10.13 -14.30
N VAL A 296 2.70 -8.89 -14.73
CA VAL A 296 1.47 -8.19 -14.36
C VAL A 296 0.23 -9.00 -14.73
N LEU A 297 0.18 -9.53 -15.97
CA LEU A 297 -0.96 -10.33 -16.44
C LEU A 297 -1.14 -11.63 -15.64
N VAL A 298 -0.04 -12.30 -15.25
CA VAL A 298 -0.10 -13.52 -14.42
C VAL A 298 -0.69 -13.21 -13.04
N PHE A 299 -0.27 -12.13 -12.40
CA PHE A 299 -0.80 -11.75 -11.08
C PHE A 299 -2.24 -11.26 -11.13
N LEU A 300 -2.60 -10.49 -12.17
CA LEU A 300 -3.99 -10.10 -12.39
C LEU A 300 -4.90 -11.31 -12.61
N ALA A 301 -4.47 -12.27 -13.44
CA ALA A 301 -5.23 -13.49 -13.68
C ALA A 301 -5.37 -14.35 -12.41
N SER A 302 -4.30 -14.44 -11.60
CA SER A 302 -4.34 -15.16 -10.32
C SER A 302 -5.31 -14.51 -9.34
N GLY A 303 -5.17 -13.20 -9.09
CA GLY A 303 -6.04 -12.48 -8.17
C GLY A 303 -7.49 -12.52 -8.62
N PHE A 304 -7.77 -12.30 -9.90
CA PHE A 304 -9.13 -12.36 -10.44
C PHE A 304 -9.77 -13.75 -10.28
N LYS A 305 -9.00 -14.82 -10.46
CA LYS A 305 -9.49 -16.20 -10.31
C LYS A 305 -9.89 -16.52 -8.86
N GLU A 306 -9.24 -15.87 -7.89
CA GLU A 306 -9.47 -16.07 -6.46
C GLU A 306 -10.59 -15.18 -5.90
N LEU A 307 -11.11 -14.24 -6.69
CA LEU A 307 -12.16 -13.32 -6.23
C LEU A 307 -13.50 -14.04 -5.94
N PRO A 308 -14.14 -13.75 -4.79
CA PRO A 308 -15.52 -14.14 -4.57
C PRO A 308 -16.49 -13.34 -5.47
N PRO A 309 -17.78 -13.74 -5.59
CA PRO A 309 -18.75 -13.06 -6.47
C PRO A 309 -18.93 -11.56 -6.24
N ALA A 310 -18.67 -11.08 -5.03
CA ALA A 310 -18.73 -9.67 -4.62
C ALA A 310 -17.33 -9.06 -4.39
N GLY A 311 -16.28 -9.77 -4.80
CA GLY A 311 -14.89 -9.36 -4.64
C GLY A 311 -14.48 -8.35 -5.70
N ALA A 312 -13.81 -7.29 -5.26
CA ALA A 312 -13.14 -6.33 -6.11
C ALA A 312 -11.62 -6.53 -6.05
N LEU A 313 -10.96 -6.33 -7.19
CA LEU A 313 -9.50 -6.25 -7.30
C LEU A 313 -9.10 -4.79 -7.56
N LEU A 314 -8.14 -4.28 -6.80
CA LEU A 314 -7.54 -2.97 -7.03
C LEU A 314 -6.18 -3.13 -7.71
N LEU A 315 -6.01 -2.50 -8.88
CA LEU A 315 -4.70 -2.33 -9.51
C LEU A 315 -4.18 -0.92 -9.23
N TYR A 316 -3.08 -0.81 -8.50
CA TYR A 316 -2.32 0.41 -8.33
C TYR A 316 -1.04 0.34 -9.17
N LEU A 317 -0.80 1.33 -10.02
CA LEU A 317 0.38 1.45 -10.86
C LEU A 317 1.02 2.83 -10.64
N SER A 318 2.23 2.85 -10.09
CA SER A 318 3.09 4.03 -10.08
C SER A 318 4.12 3.89 -11.19
N ALA A 319 4.15 4.82 -12.15
CA ALA A 319 5.06 4.81 -13.28
C ALA A 319 5.32 6.23 -13.79
N ASP A 320 6.45 6.42 -14.45
CA ASP A 320 6.79 7.69 -15.10
C ASP A 320 5.90 7.92 -16.33
N GLY A 321 5.35 9.12 -16.49
CA GLY A 321 4.53 9.48 -17.64
C GLY A 321 5.39 9.78 -18.88
N CYS A 322 5.04 9.23 -20.04
CA CYS A 322 5.78 9.49 -21.29
C CYS A 322 5.59 10.90 -21.88
N PHE A 323 4.68 11.73 -21.33
CA PHE A 323 4.19 12.93 -22.02
C PHE A 323 4.04 14.14 -21.07
N SER A 324 5.14 14.78 -20.71
CA SER A 324 5.09 16.21 -20.41
C SER A 324 6.42 16.87 -20.78
N PRO A 325 6.47 17.75 -21.81
CA PRO A 325 7.61 18.64 -22.02
C PRO A 325 7.65 19.79 -21.00
N VAL A 326 6.64 19.91 -20.14
CA VAL A 326 6.52 20.96 -19.12
C VAL A 326 7.10 20.44 -17.81
N LYS A 327 8.11 21.15 -17.30
CA LYS A 327 8.65 20.87 -15.98
C LYS A 327 7.57 21.10 -14.93
N HIS A 328 7.11 20.05 -14.27
CA HIS A 328 6.22 20.19 -13.12
C HIS A 328 7.01 20.78 -11.95
N PRO A 329 6.41 21.60 -11.07
CA PRO A 329 7.04 21.99 -9.80
C PRO A 329 7.50 20.77 -8.97
N GLU A 330 6.88 19.62 -9.24
CA GLU A 330 7.13 18.31 -8.61
C GLU A 330 8.28 17.51 -9.24
N ASP A 331 8.87 17.89 -10.38
CA ASP A 331 9.86 17.05 -11.06
C ASP A 331 11.14 16.85 -10.22
N ASN A 332 11.51 17.85 -9.41
CA ASN A 332 12.60 17.71 -8.44
C ASN A 332 12.19 16.89 -7.19
N GLN A 333 10.90 16.61 -7.02
CA GLN A 333 10.31 15.99 -5.83
C GLN A 333 9.75 14.58 -6.10
N GLN A 334 9.66 14.16 -7.37
CA GLN A 334 9.28 12.79 -7.79
C GLN A 334 10.15 11.70 -7.14
N HIS A 335 11.38 12.06 -6.76
CA HIS A 335 12.26 11.21 -5.96
C HIS A 335 11.58 10.74 -4.66
N ASN A 336 10.78 11.58 -4.00
CA ASN A 336 10.13 11.29 -2.71
C ASN A 336 8.73 10.65 -2.84
N GLY A 337 8.37 10.15 -4.03
CA GLY A 337 7.06 9.58 -4.30
C GLY A 337 6.13 10.51 -5.09
N SER A 338 5.03 9.95 -5.59
CA SER A 338 3.98 10.70 -6.27
C SER A 338 3.20 11.57 -5.28
N LEU A 339 2.94 12.83 -5.65
CA LEU A 339 2.09 13.73 -4.88
C LEU A 339 0.67 13.17 -4.74
N PHE A 340 0.12 12.60 -5.81
CA PHE A 340 -1.20 11.98 -5.78
C PHE A 340 -1.24 10.83 -4.76
N THR A 341 -0.20 9.99 -4.74
CA THR A 341 -0.09 8.91 -3.76
C THR A 341 0.10 9.44 -2.35
N LEU A 342 0.78 10.57 -2.15
CA LEU A 342 0.87 11.24 -0.86
C LEU A 342 -0.52 11.70 -0.38
N PHE A 343 -1.36 12.28 -1.25
CA PHE A 343 -2.75 12.62 -0.92
C PHE A 343 -3.60 11.39 -0.58
N LEU A 344 -3.47 10.30 -1.37
CA LEU A 344 -4.16 9.05 -1.07
C LEU A 344 -3.69 8.43 0.24
N HIS A 345 -2.44 8.66 0.66
CA HIS A 345 -1.86 8.15 1.88
C HIS A 345 -2.22 8.97 3.13
N SER A 346 -2.03 10.28 3.05
CA SER A 346 -2.27 11.24 4.12
C SER A 346 -2.61 12.62 3.53
N PRO A 347 -3.91 12.96 3.43
CA PRO A 347 -4.35 14.24 2.88
C PRO A 347 -3.72 15.46 3.55
N LEU A 348 -3.58 15.43 4.88
CA LEU A 348 -2.98 16.52 5.64
C LEU A 348 -1.47 16.63 5.41
N THR A 349 -0.75 15.50 5.34
CA THR A 349 0.68 15.52 5.00
C THR A 349 0.89 16.12 3.62
N ALA A 350 0.08 15.72 2.64
CA ALA A 350 0.14 16.25 1.29
C ALA A 350 -0.16 17.76 1.23
N PHE A 351 -1.20 18.20 1.96
CA PHE A 351 -1.57 19.61 2.06
C PHE A 351 -0.42 20.44 2.67
N CYS A 352 0.14 20.01 3.80
CA CYS A 352 1.29 20.66 4.42
C CYS A 352 2.49 20.69 3.48
N PHE A 353 2.77 19.58 2.78
CA PHE A 353 3.88 19.47 1.86
C PHE A 353 3.81 20.49 0.71
N ILE A 354 2.66 20.61 0.02
CA ILE A 354 2.51 21.58 -1.08
C ILE A 354 2.53 23.04 -0.61
N CYS A 355 2.19 23.28 0.66
CA CYS A 355 2.28 24.59 1.31
C CYS A 355 3.65 24.86 1.94
N ASN A 356 4.66 23.99 1.71
CA ASN A 356 6.01 24.10 2.27
C ASN A 356 6.05 24.11 3.81
N ILE A 357 5.13 23.40 4.47
CA ILE A 357 5.11 23.19 5.92
C ILE A 357 5.80 21.85 6.22
N LEU A 358 6.98 21.93 6.85
CA LEU A 358 7.80 20.75 7.13
C LEU A 358 7.64 20.21 8.55
N ASN A 359 7.20 21.05 9.49
CA ASN A 359 7.07 20.69 10.90
C ASN A 359 5.76 21.21 11.47
N VAL A 360 5.01 20.35 12.16
CA VAL A 360 3.72 20.72 12.76
C VAL A 360 3.66 20.19 14.20
N PRO A 361 3.42 21.05 15.22
CA PRO A 361 3.17 20.58 16.58
C PRO A 361 1.92 19.68 16.65
N ILE A 362 1.92 18.65 17.49
CA ILE A 362 0.85 17.64 17.55
C ILE A 362 -0.55 18.22 17.80
N HIS A 363 -0.68 19.15 18.73
CA HIS A 363 -1.96 19.80 19.02
C HIS A 363 -2.51 20.57 17.81
N HIS A 364 -1.61 21.16 17.03
CA HIS A 364 -1.96 21.87 15.80
C HIS A 364 -2.31 20.87 14.70
N TRP A 365 -1.57 19.76 14.60
CA TRP A 365 -1.86 18.65 13.69
C TRP A 365 -3.25 18.05 13.93
N GLU A 366 -3.60 17.71 15.17
CA GLU A 366 -4.92 17.16 15.55
C GLU A 366 -6.05 18.13 15.17
N ARG A 367 -5.84 19.42 15.39
CA ARG A 367 -6.81 20.44 14.99
C ARG A 367 -6.94 20.54 13.47
N CYS A 368 -5.83 20.48 12.73
CA CYS A 368 -5.85 20.42 11.27
C CYS A 368 -6.54 19.15 10.74
N GLN A 369 -6.30 18.01 11.40
CA GLN A 369 -6.92 16.73 11.06
C GLN A 369 -8.45 16.81 11.19
N SER A 370 -8.98 17.55 12.17
CA SER A 370 -10.44 17.76 12.29
C SER A 370 -11.07 18.45 11.06
N TYR A 371 -10.33 19.29 10.33
CA TYR A 371 -10.82 19.86 9.07
C TYR A 371 -10.86 18.82 7.96
N ILE A 372 -9.87 17.92 7.91
CA ILE A 372 -9.88 16.78 6.98
C ILE A 372 -11.07 15.86 7.28
N ASP A 373 -11.33 15.55 8.55
CA ASP A 373 -12.43 14.66 8.92
C ASP A 373 -13.80 15.27 8.58
N ARG A 374 -13.95 16.59 8.80
CA ARG A 374 -15.13 17.35 8.36
C ARG A 374 -15.27 17.34 6.83
N PHE A 375 -14.18 17.55 6.10
CA PHE A 375 -14.17 17.48 4.64
C PHE A 375 -14.62 16.10 4.16
N VAL A 376 -14.01 15.04 4.68
CA VAL A 376 -14.27 13.66 4.28
C VAL A 376 -15.73 13.27 4.60
N THR A 377 -16.27 13.73 5.72
CA THR A 377 -17.68 13.56 6.08
C THR A 377 -18.61 14.28 5.11
N GLU A 378 -18.32 15.54 4.80
CA GLU A 378 -19.14 16.34 3.89
C GLU A 378 -19.07 15.82 2.45
N ALA A 379 -17.86 15.45 1.98
CA ALA A 379 -17.66 14.82 0.68
C ALA A 379 -18.43 13.49 0.58
N SER A 380 -18.45 12.67 1.64
CA SER A 380 -19.26 11.43 1.68
C SER A 380 -20.76 11.70 1.59
N ARG A 381 -21.23 12.77 2.26
CA ARG A 381 -22.63 13.20 2.19
C ARG A 381 -23.01 13.69 0.80
N LEU A 382 -22.15 14.45 0.14
CA LEU A 382 -22.37 14.91 -1.24
C LEU A 382 -22.32 13.75 -2.22
N PHE A 383 -21.35 12.84 -2.06
CA PHE A 383 -21.18 11.67 -2.93
C PHE A 383 -22.44 10.81 -3.05
N THR A 384 -23.16 10.63 -1.93
CA THR A 384 -24.39 9.83 -1.88
C THR A 384 -25.64 10.58 -2.36
N ARG A 385 -25.57 11.91 -2.50
CA ARG A 385 -26.71 12.76 -2.90
C ARG A 385 -26.64 13.22 -4.35
N CYS A 386 -25.44 13.40 -4.89
CA CYS A 386 -25.24 13.86 -6.25
C CYS A 386 -25.50 12.73 -7.25
N ARG A 387 -25.77 13.08 -8.51
CA ARG A 387 -25.97 12.10 -9.59
C ARG A 387 -24.62 11.52 -10.04
N ILE A 388 -24.12 10.56 -9.28
CA ILE A 388 -22.88 9.85 -9.56
C ILE A 388 -23.19 8.56 -10.33
N ASP A 389 -22.27 8.17 -11.22
CA ASP A 389 -22.34 6.91 -11.94
C ASP A 389 -22.45 5.71 -10.96
N SER A 390 -23.33 4.76 -11.28
CA SER A 390 -23.59 3.59 -10.43
C SER A 390 -22.36 2.71 -10.22
N ALA A 391 -21.36 2.76 -11.12
CA ALA A 391 -20.09 2.07 -10.97
C ALA A 391 -19.37 2.50 -9.68
N TYR A 392 -19.39 3.79 -9.34
CA TYR A 392 -18.78 4.29 -8.11
C TYR A 392 -19.51 3.81 -6.86
N LEU A 393 -20.84 3.83 -6.91
CA LEU A 393 -21.67 3.43 -5.77
C LEU A 393 -21.44 1.96 -5.39
N GLN A 394 -21.15 1.08 -6.35
CA GLN A 394 -20.85 -0.33 -6.07
C GLN A 394 -19.65 -0.52 -5.12
N PHE A 395 -18.62 0.32 -5.25
CA PHE A 395 -17.41 0.26 -4.44
C PHE A 395 -17.50 1.08 -3.15
N PHE A 396 -18.40 2.06 -3.07
CA PHE A 396 -18.46 3.01 -1.96
C PHE A 396 -18.88 2.38 -0.62
N GLY A 397 -19.44 1.17 -0.65
CA GLY A 397 -19.76 0.40 0.57
C GLY A 397 -18.54 -0.23 1.26
N ASP A 398 -17.42 -0.34 0.55
CA ASP A 398 -16.14 -0.83 1.08
C ASP A 398 -15.37 0.32 1.75
N ASP A 399 -14.77 0.06 2.92
CA ASP A 399 -14.12 1.11 3.69
C ASP A 399 -12.85 1.64 3.01
N PHE A 400 -12.04 0.76 2.42
CA PHE A 400 -10.80 1.16 1.76
C PHE A 400 -11.08 1.93 0.48
N LEU A 401 -11.99 1.41 -0.36
CA LEU A 401 -12.31 2.06 -1.64
C LEU A 401 -13.00 3.40 -1.42
N ARG A 402 -13.92 3.47 -0.46
CA ARG A 402 -14.53 4.74 -0.05
C ARG A 402 -13.50 5.74 0.46
N LEU A 403 -12.57 5.31 1.31
CA LEU A 403 -11.50 6.18 1.79
C LEU A 403 -10.67 6.74 0.62
N LEU A 404 -10.25 5.89 -0.33
CA LEU A 404 -9.50 6.32 -1.51
C LEU A 404 -10.29 7.31 -2.38
N LEU A 405 -11.59 7.08 -2.59
CA LEU A 405 -12.46 8.00 -3.34
C LEU A 405 -12.59 9.36 -2.64
N LEU A 406 -12.75 9.39 -1.32
CA LEU A 406 -12.86 10.64 -0.56
C LEU A 406 -11.53 11.41 -0.53
N ARG A 407 -10.39 10.70 -0.46
CA ARG A 407 -9.05 11.30 -0.56
C ARG A 407 -8.75 11.80 -1.97
N TYR A 408 -9.24 11.12 -3.01
CA TYR A 408 -9.21 11.61 -4.38
C TYR A 408 -9.94 12.96 -4.50
N ILE A 409 -11.16 13.05 -3.96
CA ILE A 409 -11.95 14.30 -4.00
C ILE A 409 -11.20 15.42 -3.29
N PHE A 410 -10.64 15.15 -2.10
CA PHE A 410 -9.82 16.14 -1.39
C PHE A 410 -8.62 16.60 -2.23
N CYS A 411 -7.90 15.66 -2.87
CA CYS A 411 -6.79 15.96 -3.75
C CYS A 411 -7.20 16.88 -4.91
N ASP A 412 -8.29 16.55 -5.62
CA ASP A 412 -8.76 17.37 -6.75
C ASP A 412 -9.14 18.79 -6.30
N VAL A 413 -9.91 18.93 -5.21
CA VAL A 413 -10.33 20.23 -4.67
C VAL A 413 -9.14 21.08 -4.22
N VAL A 414 -8.19 20.49 -3.48
CA VAL A 414 -6.99 21.20 -3.01
C VAL A 414 -6.14 21.69 -4.18
N LEU A 415 -5.88 20.83 -5.16
CA LEU A 415 -5.08 21.19 -6.32
C LEU A 415 -5.81 22.18 -7.24
N HIS A 416 -7.14 22.13 -7.31
CA HIS A 416 -7.93 23.11 -8.04
C HIS A 416 -7.80 24.52 -7.46
N LEU A 417 -7.80 24.64 -6.14
CA LEU A 417 -7.74 25.93 -5.44
C LEU A 417 -6.32 26.49 -5.31
N HIS A 418 -5.29 25.64 -5.37
CA HIS A 418 -3.92 26.05 -5.07
C HIS A 418 -3.26 26.75 -6.26
N ARG A 419 -2.70 27.95 -6.03
CA ARG A 419 -2.18 28.88 -7.05
C ARG A 419 -1.06 28.30 -7.93
N SER A 420 -0.31 27.31 -7.44
CA SER A 420 0.77 26.66 -8.20
C SER A 420 0.32 25.57 -9.17
N PHE A 421 -0.92 25.08 -9.08
CA PHE A 421 -1.42 23.92 -9.84
C PHE A 421 -2.46 24.34 -10.89
N LYS A 422 -2.15 25.40 -11.66
CA LYS A 422 -3.06 25.96 -12.65
C LYS A 422 -3.18 25.06 -13.88
N GLY A 423 -4.38 24.57 -14.15
CA GLY A 423 -4.72 23.80 -15.35
C GLY A 423 -5.06 22.34 -15.05
N ARG A 424 -5.82 21.71 -15.96
CA ARG A 424 -6.35 20.34 -15.77
C ARG A 424 -5.26 19.25 -15.80
N GLN A 425 -4.05 19.55 -16.25
CA GLN A 425 -2.93 18.60 -16.23
C GLN A 425 -2.36 18.34 -14.83
N PHE A 426 -2.52 19.29 -13.90
CA PHE A 426 -2.06 19.17 -12.52
C PHE A 426 -3.06 18.46 -11.61
N ARG A 427 -4.29 18.24 -12.08
CA ARG A 427 -5.36 17.61 -11.31
C ARG A 427 -5.47 16.13 -11.64
N PRO A 428 -5.85 15.29 -10.66
CA PRO A 428 -6.11 13.89 -10.93
C PRO A 428 -7.30 13.74 -11.88
N ARG A 429 -7.36 12.60 -12.57
CA ARG A 429 -8.45 12.27 -13.50
C ARG A 429 -9.04 10.93 -13.12
N CYS A 430 -10.34 10.80 -13.31
CA CYS A 430 -11.07 9.57 -13.08
C CYS A 430 -12.00 9.27 -14.26
N GLN A 431 -12.32 7.98 -14.42
CA GLN A 431 -13.31 7.50 -15.38
C GLN A 431 -14.18 6.45 -14.66
N PRO A 432 -15.52 6.58 -14.66
CA PRO A 432 -16.33 7.70 -15.19
C PRO A 432 -15.98 9.07 -14.58
N ALA A 433 -16.27 10.18 -15.25
CA ALA A 433 -15.98 11.49 -14.66
C ALA A 433 -16.89 11.74 -13.43
N LEU A 434 -16.32 12.24 -12.33
CA LEU A 434 -17.11 12.73 -11.21
C LEU A 434 -17.77 14.06 -11.58
N PRO A 435 -18.97 14.38 -11.04
CA PRO A 435 -19.64 15.65 -11.33
C PRO A 435 -18.82 16.85 -10.83
N ASP A 436 -18.44 17.76 -11.73
CA ASP A 436 -17.67 18.95 -11.36
C ASP A 436 -18.51 19.88 -10.44
N GLY A 437 -19.59 20.47 -10.96
CA GLY A 437 -20.39 21.47 -10.20
C GLY A 437 -21.08 20.95 -8.93
N ASP A 438 -21.56 19.70 -8.94
CA ASP A 438 -22.31 19.14 -7.81
C ASP A 438 -21.40 18.55 -6.72
N LEU A 439 -20.12 18.28 -7.01
CA LEU A 439 -19.20 17.62 -6.09
C LEU A 439 -17.84 18.31 -6.02
N LEU A 440 -17.07 18.34 -7.11
CA LEU A 440 -15.68 18.82 -7.08
C LEU A 440 -15.58 20.34 -6.89
N ASP A 441 -16.52 21.11 -7.42
CA ASP A 441 -16.57 22.57 -7.28
C ASP A 441 -17.56 23.01 -6.19
N HIS A 442 -18.01 22.08 -5.35
CA HIS A 442 -19.03 22.37 -4.35
C HIS A 442 -18.47 23.35 -3.28
N PRO A 443 -19.14 24.50 -3.03
CA PRO A 443 -18.61 25.55 -2.16
C PRO A 443 -18.28 25.09 -0.75
N ALA A 444 -19.07 24.16 -0.18
CA ALA A 444 -18.80 23.63 1.16
C ALA A 444 -17.44 22.91 1.26
N LEU A 445 -17.02 22.19 0.21
CA LEU A 445 -15.72 21.51 0.19
C LEU A 445 -14.59 22.52 0.04
N GLN A 446 -14.78 23.52 -0.84
CA GLN A 446 -13.80 24.59 -1.02
C GLN A 446 -13.59 25.39 0.27
N HIS A 447 -14.67 25.77 0.96
CA HIS A 447 -14.60 26.48 2.24
C HIS A 447 -13.81 25.70 3.30
N LEU A 448 -14.01 24.38 3.41
CA LEU A 448 -13.26 23.56 4.36
C LEU A 448 -11.75 23.53 4.06
N VAL A 449 -11.37 23.52 2.78
CA VAL A 449 -9.96 23.63 2.36
C VAL A 449 -9.39 25.01 2.69
N LEU A 450 -10.15 26.08 2.43
CA LEU A 450 -9.72 27.46 2.72
C LEU A 450 -9.65 27.76 4.22
N ASP A 451 -10.52 27.16 5.03
CA ASP A 451 -10.48 27.23 6.49
C ASP A 451 -9.23 26.53 7.03
N LEU A 452 -8.90 25.34 6.50
CA LEU A 452 -7.65 24.65 6.83
C LEU A 452 -6.43 25.50 6.45
N ALA A 453 -6.42 26.07 5.24
CA ALA A 453 -5.34 26.94 4.78
C ALA A 453 -5.17 28.18 5.68
N SER A 454 -6.28 28.77 6.13
CA SER A 454 -6.28 29.92 7.03
C SER A 454 -5.80 29.53 8.42
N HIS A 455 -6.17 28.36 8.92
CA HIS A 455 -5.71 27.85 10.21
C HIS A 455 -4.20 27.58 10.24
N LEU A 456 -3.66 27.09 9.13
CA LEU A 456 -2.23 26.87 8.93
C LEU A 456 -1.46 28.13 8.49
N GLU A 457 -2.12 29.30 8.41
CA GLU A 457 -1.54 30.58 7.99
C GLU A 457 -0.94 30.56 6.57
N VAL A 458 -1.43 29.67 5.70
CA VAL A 458 -0.98 29.48 4.30
C VAL A 458 -2.04 29.88 3.28
N ARG A 459 -3.03 30.68 3.68
CA ARG A 459 -4.13 31.13 2.81
C ARG A 459 -3.67 31.80 1.52
N GLY A 460 -2.50 32.46 1.55
CA GLY A 460 -1.88 33.10 0.38
C GLY A 460 -1.53 32.13 -0.77
N HIS A 461 -1.40 30.84 -0.49
CA HIS A 461 -1.18 29.81 -1.52
C HIS A 461 -2.44 29.46 -2.32
N PHE A 462 -3.62 29.86 -1.86
CA PHE A 462 -4.90 29.48 -2.43
C PHE A 462 -5.60 30.68 -3.09
N MET A 463 -6.31 30.41 -4.18
CA MET A 463 -7.17 31.37 -4.87
C MET A 463 -8.43 31.64 -4.04
N ASP A 464 -8.95 32.86 -4.12
CA ASP A 464 -10.27 33.14 -3.57
C ASP A 464 -11.34 32.58 -4.49
N SER A 465 -12.51 32.22 -3.95
CA SER A 465 -13.63 31.68 -4.75
C SER A 465 -14.05 32.61 -5.89
N ASN A 466 -13.77 33.91 -5.79
CA ASN A 466 -14.05 34.91 -6.83
C ASN A 466 -12.98 34.99 -7.93
N GLU A 467 -11.83 34.33 -7.78
CA GLU A 467 -10.73 34.32 -8.76
C GLU A 467 -10.75 33.07 -9.67
N MET A 468 -11.76 32.21 -9.54
CA MET A 468 -11.81 30.88 -10.17
C MET A 468 -12.50 30.83 -11.54
N ASP A 469 -12.94 31.99 -12.06
CA ASP A 469 -13.65 32.12 -13.35
C ASP A 469 -12.77 31.98 -14.60
#